data_AF-A0A3D5EBN5-F1
#
_entry.id   AF-A0A3D5EBN5-F1
#
_cell.length_a   1.000
_cell.length_b   1.000
_cell.length_c   1.000
_cell.angle_alpha   90.00
_cell.angle_beta   90.00
_cell.angle_gamma   90.00
#
_symmetry.space_group_name_H-M   'P 1'
#
loop_
_entity.id
_entity.type
_entity.pdbx_description
1 polymer ?
#
loop_
_entity_poly.entity_id
_entity_poly.type
_entity_poly.pdbx_seq_one_letter_code
_entity_poly.pdbx_strand_id
1 'polypeptide(L)'
;MIFMKNKISSRYFKIDRSVYESFCVLCDELSIKKQAWERYFIAYEIDFLFRNLGMARNTDSALNWLEKQHNAKDLMKVSMQITDELINDIDTVCSRFNITRALLVDFALKRACERIPPIKKLSVQREDLLPLYRLEQSFNNRLTQEERRKVVLNELVIGNRFRNK
;
A
#
# COMPACT_ATOMS: atom_id res chain seq x y z
N MET A 1 27.03 -3.84 13.86
CA MET A 1 25.86 -3.36 13.09
C MET A 1 24.65 -4.16 13.56
N ILE A 2 23.86 -3.63 14.50
CA ILE A 2 22.76 -4.37 15.12
C ILE A 2 21.61 -4.38 14.11
N PHE A 3 21.33 -5.53 13.51
CA PHE A 3 20.08 -5.77 12.80
C PHE A 3 18.96 -5.70 13.85
N MET A 4 18.37 -4.52 14.08
CA MET A 4 17.08 -4.45 14.74
C MET A 4 16.14 -5.32 13.91
N LYS A 5 15.61 -6.41 14.45
CA LYS A 5 14.51 -7.14 13.80
C LYS A 5 13.35 -6.15 13.67
N ASN A 6 12.88 -5.87 12.46
CA ASN A 6 11.66 -5.09 12.27
C ASN A 6 10.53 -5.87 12.94
N LYS A 7 10.14 -5.43 14.14
CA LYS A 7 9.08 -6.06 14.90
C LYS A 7 7.78 -5.78 14.15
N ILE A 8 7.16 -6.87 13.68
CA ILE A 8 5.83 -6.84 13.11
C ILE A 8 4.86 -6.95 14.28
N SER A 9 3.90 -6.03 14.35
CA SER A 9 2.86 -6.02 15.35
C SER A 9 1.49 -5.86 14.72
N SER A 10 0.48 -6.44 15.37
CA SER A 10 -0.91 -6.23 14.97
C SER A 10 -1.33 -4.81 15.33
N ARG A 11 -1.91 -4.11 14.36
CA ARG A 11 -2.44 -2.74 14.47
C ARG A 11 -3.85 -2.73 13.90
N TYR A 12 -4.75 -2.03 14.57
CA TYR A 12 -6.14 -1.96 14.16
C TYR A 12 -6.45 -0.65 13.47
N PHE A 13 -7.12 -0.72 12.33
CA PHE A 13 -7.59 0.44 11.57
C PHE A 13 -9.09 0.33 11.33
N LYS A 14 -9.78 1.48 11.33
CA LYS A 14 -11.17 1.57 10.87
C LYS A 14 -11.14 1.86 9.38
N ILE A 15 -11.69 0.96 8.57
CA ILE A 15 -11.64 1.00 7.11
C ILE A 15 -13.05 0.79 6.59
N ASP A 16 -13.40 1.43 5.48
CA ASP A 16 -14.64 1.17 4.76
C ASP A 16 -14.74 -0.32 4.40
N ARG A 17 -15.82 -0.97 4.81
CA ARG A 17 -16.03 -2.40 4.56
C ARG A 17 -15.92 -2.72 3.07
N SER A 18 -16.53 -1.90 2.22
CA SER A 18 -16.53 -2.12 0.78
C SER A 18 -15.12 -2.07 0.18
N VAL A 19 -14.27 -1.17 0.69
CA VAL A 19 -12.87 -1.05 0.28
C VAL A 19 -12.09 -2.28 0.72
N TYR A 20 -12.26 -2.73 1.96
CA TYR A 20 -11.53 -3.88 2.47
C TYR A 20 -11.94 -5.19 1.79
N GLU A 21 -13.23 -5.38 1.53
CA GLU A 21 -13.75 -6.55 0.80
C GLU A 21 -13.24 -6.55 -0.63
N SER A 22 -13.26 -5.41 -1.33
CA SER A 22 -12.69 -5.28 -2.68
C SER A 22 -11.20 -5.61 -2.70
N PHE A 23 -10.45 -5.13 -1.70
CA PHE A 23 -9.04 -5.44 -1.56
C PHE A 23 -8.80 -6.94 -1.28
N CYS A 24 -9.65 -7.58 -0.48
CA CYS A 24 -9.58 -9.02 -0.25
C CYS A 24 -9.81 -9.81 -1.54
N VAL A 25 -10.83 -9.43 -2.32
CA VAL A 25 -11.12 -10.04 -3.63
C VAL A 25 -9.93 -9.88 -4.57
N LEU A 26 -9.37 -8.67 -4.68
CA LEU A 26 -8.16 -8.43 -5.47
C LEU A 26 -7.01 -9.35 -5.08
N CYS A 27 -6.78 -9.51 -3.77
CA CYS A 27 -5.72 -10.38 -3.27
C CYS A 27 -5.97 -11.85 -3.56
N ASP A 28 -7.22 -12.30 -3.48
CA ASP A 28 -7.61 -13.67 -3.77
C ASP A 28 -7.51 -13.98 -5.28
N GLU A 29 -7.95 -13.05 -6.14
CA GLU A 29 -7.81 -13.16 -7.59
C GLU A 29 -6.34 -13.22 -8.04
N LEU A 30 -5.47 -12.42 -7.42
CA LEU A 30 -4.04 -12.41 -7.71
C LEU A 30 -3.26 -13.51 -6.97
N SER A 31 -3.91 -14.30 -6.11
CA SER A 31 -3.28 -15.34 -5.28
C SER A 31 -2.08 -14.81 -4.49
N ILE A 32 -2.24 -13.65 -3.85
CA ILE A 32 -1.19 -12.94 -3.10
C ILE A 32 -1.50 -12.83 -1.61
N LYS A 33 -0.46 -12.71 -0.77
CA LYS A 33 -0.64 -12.57 0.68
C LYS A 33 -1.17 -11.19 1.06
N LYS A 34 -2.45 -11.12 1.44
CA LYS A 34 -3.18 -9.92 1.91
C LYS A 34 -2.30 -9.00 2.79
N GLN A 35 -1.75 -9.52 3.88
CA GLN A 35 -0.95 -8.74 4.84
C GLN A 35 0.32 -8.09 4.26
N ALA A 36 0.98 -8.76 3.31
CA ALA A 36 2.16 -8.18 2.66
C ALA A 36 1.77 -7.05 1.72
N TRP A 37 0.64 -7.20 1.05
CA TRP A 37 0.11 -6.24 0.08
C TRP A 37 -0.55 -5.03 0.73
N GLU A 38 -1.21 -5.20 1.88
CA GLU A 38 -1.65 -4.08 2.73
C GLU A 38 -0.48 -3.15 3.03
N ARG A 39 0.63 -3.70 3.56
CA ARG A 39 1.85 -2.92 3.84
C ARG A 39 2.44 -2.28 2.58
N TYR A 40 2.44 -3.00 1.46
CA TYR A 40 2.97 -2.49 0.19
C TYR A 40 2.24 -1.23 -0.27
N PHE A 41 0.92 -1.28 -0.36
CA PHE A 41 0.15 -0.14 -0.87
C PHE A 41 0.21 1.05 0.09
N ILE A 42 0.22 0.82 1.40
CA ILE A 42 0.43 1.89 2.37
C ILE A 42 1.80 2.55 2.18
N ALA A 43 2.87 1.74 2.09
CA ALA A 43 4.22 2.26 1.86
C ALA A 43 4.34 3.01 0.53
N TYR A 44 3.66 2.53 -0.52
CA TYR A 44 3.64 3.18 -1.83
C TYR A 44 3.03 4.60 -1.77
N GLU A 45 1.91 4.79 -1.07
CA GLU A 45 1.33 6.13 -0.91
C GLU A 45 2.23 7.05 -0.05
N ILE A 46 2.80 6.51 1.03
CA ILE A 46 3.74 7.24 1.90
C ILE A 46 4.94 7.74 1.10
N ASP A 47 5.53 6.86 0.29
CA ASP A 47 6.65 7.19 -0.59
C ASP A 47 6.30 8.32 -1.57
N PHE A 48 5.08 8.30 -2.13
CA PHE A 48 4.60 9.37 -2.99
C PHE A 48 4.48 10.69 -2.22
N LEU A 49 3.95 10.67 -1.00
CA LEU A 49 3.80 11.86 -0.15
C LEU A 49 5.16 12.43 0.28
N PHE A 50 6.14 11.57 0.58
CA PHE A 50 7.51 12.01 0.88
C PHE A 50 8.24 12.61 -0.32
N ARG A 51 7.95 12.19 -1.55
CA ARG A 51 8.55 12.79 -2.75
C ARG A 51 7.95 14.14 -3.11
N ASN A 52 6.72 14.40 -2.69
CA ASN A 52 5.97 15.60 -3.05
C ASN A 52 5.88 16.57 -1.86
N LEU A 53 7.03 16.92 -1.29
CA LEU A 53 7.15 17.74 -0.07
C LEU A 53 6.54 19.15 -0.20
N GLY A 54 6.36 19.65 -1.42
CA GLY A 54 5.75 20.96 -1.70
C GLY A 54 4.22 21.00 -1.58
N MET A 55 3.55 19.89 -1.31
CA MET A 55 2.10 19.87 -1.09
C MET A 55 1.74 20.54 0.25
N ALA A 56 0.71 21.39 0.22
CA ALA A 56 0.16 22.01 1.42
C ALA A 56 -0.49 20.95 2.33
N ARG A 57 -0.38 21.15 3.64
CA ARG A 57 -1.11 20.35 4.63
C ARG A 57 -2.59 20.73 4.63
N ASN A 58 -3.46 19.79 5.02
CA ASN A 58 -4.88 20.09 5.21
C ASN A 58 -5.08 21.09 6.36
N THR A 59 -6.08 21.96 6.20
CA THR A 59 -6.61 22.78 7.30
C THR A 59 -7.43 21.91 8.24
N ASP A 60 -7.66 22.37 9.47
CA ASP A 60 -8.45 21.61 10.45
C ASP A 60 -9.91 21.45 10.01
N SER A 61 -10.45 22.44 9.29
CA SER A 61 -11.78 22.34 8.67
C SER A 61 -11.84 21.25 7.60
N ALA A 62 -10.80 21.13 6.78
CA ALA A 62 -10.70 20.08 5.77
C ALA A 62 -10.56 18.70 6.42
N LEU A 63 -9.73 18.57 7.47
CA LEU A 63 -9.61 17.32 8.23
C LEU A 63 -10.95 16.90 8.83
N ASN A 64 -11.64 17.79 9.55
CA ASN A 64 -12.94 17.51 10.15
C ASN A 64 -13.98 17.08 9.11
N TRP A 65 -13.97 17.71 7.94
CA TRP A 65 -14.83 17.31 6.83
C TRP A 65 -14.48 15.90 6.33
N LEU A 66 -13.20 15.60 6.10
CA LEU A 66 -12.73 14.28 5.66
C LEU A 66 -13.10 13.18 6.67
N GLU A 67 -12.89 13.43 7.96
CA GLU A 67 -13.27 12.50 9.02
C GLU A 67 -14.78 12.28 9.07
N LYS A 68 -15.59 13.33 8.89
CA LYS A 68 -17.04 13.22 8.82
C LYS A 68 -17.48 12.35 7.63
N GLN A 69 -16.87 12.55 6.45
CA GLN A 69 -17.15 11.72 5.27
C GLN A 69 -16.74 10.27 5.51
N HIS A 70 -15.58 10.03 6.11
CA HIS A 70 -15.11 8.69 6.40
C HIS A 70 -15.99 7.98 7.44
N ASN A 71 -16.36 8.67 8.51
CA ASN A 71 -17.21 8.11 9.57
C ASN A 71 -18.68 7.92 9.16
N ALA A 72 -19.10 8.50 8.04
CA ALA A 72 -20.43 8.27 7.47
C ALA A 72 -20.54 6.95 6.69
N LYS A 73 -19.41 6.27 6.42
CA LYS A 73 -19.36 4.98 5.73
C LYS A 73 -19.63 3.81 6.68
N ASP A 74 -19.91 2.62 6.14
CA ASP A 74 -19.92 1.37 6.92
C ASP A 74 -18.47 0.94 7.22
N LEU A 75 -17.97 1.32 8.40
CA LEU A 75 -16.60 1.06 8.80
C LEU A 75 -16.48 -0.28 9.54
N MET A 76 -15.48 -1.07 9.18
CA MET A 76 -15.08 -2.28 9.90
C MET A 76 -13.70 -2.11 10.56
N LYS A 77 -13.48 -2.85 11.65
CA LYS A 77 -12.19 -2.88 12.35
C LYS A 77 -11.31 -3.97 11.76
N VAL A 78 -10.25 -3.58 11.06
CA VAL A 78 -9.30 -4.49 10.41
C VAL A 78 -8.02 -4.60 11.22
N SER A 79 -7.56 -5.84 11.45
CA SER A 79 -6.26 -6.12 12.08
C SER A 79 -5.20 -6.32 10.99
N MET A 80 -4.24 -5.42 10.93
CA MET A 80 -3.12 -5.49 9.98
C MET A 80 -1.82 -5.78 10.71
N GLN A 81 -1.00 -6.64 10.12
CA GLN A 81 0.37 -6.88 10.60
C GLN A 81 1.29 -5.83 9.98
N ILE A 82 1.77 -4.87 10.77
CA ILE A 82 2.59 -3.74 10.29
C ILE A 82 3.91 -3.70 11.07
N THR A 83 4.99 -3.32 10.38
CA THR A 83 6.30 -3.09 11.03
C THR A 83 6.28 -1.78 11.81
N ASP A 84 7.03 -1.70 12.91
CA ASP A 84 7.13 -0.45 13.68
C ASP A 84 7.70 0.71 12.83
N GLU A 85 8.61 0.41 11.88
CA GLU A 85 9.13 1.37 10.89
C GLU A 85 8.00 1.99 10.04
N LEU A 86 7.14 1.15 9.45
CA LEU A 86 6.04 1.64 8.62
C LEU A 86 5.00 2.40 9.45
N ILE A 87 4.82 2.05 10.73
CA ILE A 87 3.96 2.84 11.64
C ILE A 87 4.56 4.23 11.88
N ASN A 88 5.87 4.33 12.11
CA ASN A 88 6.53 5.63 12.27
C ASN A 88 6.42 6.48 11.00
N ASP A 89 6.50 5.87 9.83
CA ASP A 89 6.31 6.57 8.56
C ASP A 89 4.87 7.06 8.38
N ILE A 90 3.88 6.21 8.70
CA ILE A 90 2.46 6.58 8.74
C ILE A 90 2.27 7.80 9.65
N ASP A 91 2.83 7.79 10.85
CA ASP A 91 2.71 8.88 11.83
C ASP A 91 3.33 10.18 11.34
N THR A 92 4.51 10.08 10.75
CA THR A 92 5.22 11.22 10.18
C THR A 92 4.40 11.88 9.08
N VAL A 93 3.85 11.09 8.16
CA VAL A 93 2.99 11.58 7.07
C VAL A 93 1.68 12.16 7.61
N CYS A 94 1.02 11.46 8.54
CA CYS A 94 -0.25 11.90 9.12
C CYS A 94 -0.11 13.26 9.82
N SER A 95 0.94 13.42 10.63
CA SER A 95 1.27 14.68 11.30
C SER A 95 1.58 15.79 10.30
N ARG A 96 2.40 15.50 9.28
CA ARG A 96 2.80 16.48 8.26
C ARG A 96 1.62 17.02 7.46
N PHE A 97 0.75 16.14 6.96
CA PHE A 97 -0.33 16.52 6.05
C PHE A 97 -1.68 16.78 6.73
N ASN A 98 -1.74 16.66 8.06
CA ASN A 98 -2.94 16.82 8.86
C ASN A 98 -4.05 15.86 8.41
N ILE A 99 -3.76 14.57 8.47
CA ILE A 99 -4.69 13.46 8.17
C ILE A 99 -4.57 12.39 9.24
N THR A 100 -5.59 11.54 9.40
CA THR A 100 -5.52 10.41 10.34
C THR A 100 -5.01 9.14 9.69
N ARG A 101 -4.47 8.24 10.52
CA ARG A 101 -4.03 6.91 10.07
C ARG A 101 -5.12 6.15 9.34
N ALA A 102 -6.36 6.21 9.84
CA ALA A 102 -7.51 5.53 9.24
C ALA A 102 -7.78 6.03 7.82
N LEU A 103 -7.83 7.36 7.63
CA LEU A 103 -7.99 7.99 6.32
C LEU A 103 -6.88 7.58 5.34
N LEU A 104 -5.62 7.60 5.78
CA LEU A 104 -4.48 7.22 4.94
C LEU A 104 -4.55 5.75 4.51
N VAL A 105 -4.83 4.85 5.45
CA VAL A 105 -4.90 3.40 5.17
C VAL A 105 -6.11 3.07 4.30
N ASP A 106 -7.29 3.61 4.59
CA ASP A 106 -8.50 3.46 3.76
C ASP A 106 -8.23 3.93 2.33
N PHE A 107 -7.61 5.10 2.18
CA PHE A 107 -7.23 5.65 0.88
C PHE A 107 -6.24 4.75 0.15
N ALA A 108 -5.18 4.27 0.81
CA ALA A 108 -4.17 3.42 0.18
C ALA A 108 -4.77 2.14 -0.39
N LEU A 109 -5.64 1.46 0.37
CA LEU A 109 -6.32 0.26 -0.11
C LEU A 109 -7.32 0.55 -1.24
N LYS A 110 -8.08 1.65 -1.12
CA LYS A 110 -8.99 2.08 -2.18
C LYS A 110 -8.25 2.34 -3.49
N ARG A 111 -7.14 3.08 -3.44
CA ARG A 111 -6.31 3.37 -4.61
C ARG A 111 -5.66 2.13 -5.20
N ALA A 112 -5.32 1.14 -4.38
CA ALA A 112 -4.84 -0.15 -4.87
C ALA A 112 -5.90 -0.83 -5.76
N CYS A 113 -7.14 -0.89 -5.29
CA CYS A 113 -8.27 -1.48 -6.03
C CYS A 113 -8.60 -0.70 -7.31
N GLU A 114 -8.48 0.63 -7.29
CA GLU A 114 -8.68 1.47 -8.48
C GLU A 114 -7.57 1.31 -9.53
N ARG A 115 -6.32 1.11 -9.09
CA ARG A 115 -5.16 0.92 -10.00
C ARG A 115 -5.11 -0.48 -10.61
N ILE A 116 -5.55 -1.48 -9.87
CA ILE A 116 -5.59 -2.87 -10.30
C ILE A 116 -7.06 -3.31 -10.29
N PRO A 117 -7.86 -2.90 -11.30
CA PRO A 117 -9.24 -3.33 -11.35
C PRO A 117 -9.28 -4.86 -11.47
N PRO A 118 -10.21 -5.54 -10.76
CA PRO A 118 -10.38 -6.98 -10.90
C PRO A 118 -10.70 -7.30 -12.36
N ILE A 119 -9.77 -7.95 -13.06
CA ILE A 119 -9.97 -8.36 -14.45
C ILE A 119 -10.75 -9.67 -14.42
N LYS A 120 -11.96 -9.67 -14.98
CA LYS A 120 -12.77 -10.88 -15.20
C LYS A 120 -11.90 -12.00 -15.75
N LYS A 121 -11.70 -13.04 -14.93
CA LYS A 121 -11.00 -14.29 -15.28
C LYS A 121 -9.76 -14.06 -16.14
N LEU A 122 -8.81 -13.38 -15.54
CA LEU A 122 -7.43 -13.45 -15.97
C LEU A 122 -7.04 -14.96 -15.86
N SER A 123 -6.88 -15.67 -16.98
CA SER A 123 -6.39 -17.05 -16.99
C SER A 123 -4.89 -17.02 -16.74
N VAL A 124 -4.49 -16.52 -15.57
CA VAL A 124 -3.13 -16.13 -15.29
C VAL A 124 -2.30 -17.40 -15.09
N GLN A 125 -1.29 -17.59 -15.93
CA GLN A 125 -0.29 -18.60 -15.64
C GLN A 125 0.61 -18.07 -14.53
N ARG A 126 1.18 -18.97 -13.71
CA ARG A 126 2.00 -18.60 -12.55
C ARG A 126 3.19 -17.70 -12.94
N GLU A 127 3.65 -17.78 -14.18
CA GLU A 127 4.71 -16.91 -14.70
C GLU A 127 4.28 -15.43 -14.84
N ASP A 128 3.02 -15.14 -15.18
CA ASP A 128 2.53 -13.77 -15.33
C ASP A 128 2.38 -13.06 -13.96
N LEU A 129 2.27 -13.84 -12.88
CA LEU A 129 2.27 -13.35 -11.49
C LEU A 129 3.68 -13.34 -10.85
N LEU A 130 4.69 -13.88 -11.56
CA LEU A 130 6.09 -13.88 -11.09
C LEU A 130 6.55 -12.49 -10.64
N PRO A 131 6.14 -11.40 -11.33
CA PRO A 131 6.41 -10.06 -10.85
C PRO A 131 5.92 -9.74 -9.45
N LEU A 132 4.67 -10.07 -9.18
CA LEU A 132 4.00 -9.80 -7.91
C LEU A 132 4.64 -10.64 -6.79
N TYR A 133 5.03 -11.87 -7.09
CA TYR A 133 5.73 -12.73 -6.14
C TYR A 133 7.16 -12.26 -5.81
N ARG A 134 7.91 -11.77 -6.80
CA ARG A 134 9.24 -11.16 -6.58
C ARG A 134 9.14 -9.92 -5.70
N LEU A 135 8.12 -9.09 -5.95
CA LEU A 135 7.83 -7.93 -5.13
C LEU A 135 7.48 -8.34 -3.68
N GLU A 136 6.66 -9.37 -3.48
CA GLU A 136 6.34 -9.89 -2.14
C GLU A 136 7.61 -10.37 -1.41
N GLN A 137 8.50 -11.08 -2.10
CA GLN A 137 9.79 -11.54 -1.54
C GLN A 137 10.71 -10.37 -1.16
N SER A 138 10.69 -9.26 -1.92
CA SER A 138 11.46 -8.03 -1.63
C SER A 138 11.05 -7.30 -0.35
N PHE A 139 9.93 -7.71 0.27
CA PHE A 139 9.54 -7.22 1.59
C PHE A 139 10.03 -8.13 2.72
N ASN A 140 10.05 -9.44 2.50
CA ASN A 140 10.60 -10.38 3.47
C ASN A 140 12.12 -10.23 3.59
N ASN A 141 12.79 -10.01 2.46
CA ASN A 141 14.19 -9.64 2.40
C ASN A 141 14.21 -8.12 2.33
N ARG A 142 14.72 -7.40 3.33
CA ARG A 142 14.74 -5.92 3.42
C ARG A 142 15.47 -5.26 2.23
N LEU A 143 14.87 -5.25 1.05
CA LEU A 143 15.36 -4.49 -0.09
C LEU A 143 14.95 -3.04 0.13
N THR A 144 15.90 -2.14 -0.09
CA THR A 144 15.73 -0.70 -0.06
C THR A 144 14.78 -0.25 -1.17
N GLN A 145 14.26 0.97 -1.06
CA GLN A 145 13.30 1.53 -2.01
C GLN A 145 13.84 1.53 -3.46
N GLU A 146 15.14 1.82 -3.66
CA GLU A 146 15.78 1.74 -4.98
C GLU A 146 15.86 0.30 -5.51
N GLU A 147 16.18 -0.67 -4.66
CA GLU A 147 16.25 -2.08 -5.04
C GLU A 147 14.87 -2.63 -5.41
N ARG A 148 13.83 -2.26 -4.65
CA ARG A 148 12.44 -2.58 -4.98
C ARG A 148 12.04 -1.99 -6.33
N ARG A 149 12.39 -0.73 -6.58
CA ARG A 149 12.08 -0.03 -7.84
C ARG A 149 12.85 -0.62 -9.02
N LYS A 150 14.10 -1.05 -8.82
CA LYS A 150 14.92 -1.75 -9.83
C LYS A 150 14.34 -3.12 -10.17
N VAL A 151 13.90 -3.91 -9.19
CA VAL A 151 13.22 -5.20 -9.45
C VAL A 151 11.95 -4.95 -10.28
N VAL A 152 11.13 -3.97 -9.87
CA VAL A 152 9.93 -3.57 -10.62
C VAL A 152 10.25 -3.16 -12.06
N LEU A 153 11.23 -2.29 -12.26
CA LEU A 153 11.55 -1.74 -13.59
C LEU A 153 12.27 -2.73 -14.51
N ASN A 154 13.18 -3.55 -13.98
CA ASN A 154 14.04 -4.43 -14.78
C ASN A 154 13.43 -5.80 -15.03
N GLU A 155 12.55 -6.29 -14.16
CA GLU A 155 12.04 -7.65 -14.24
C GLU A 155 10.52 -7.73 -14.40
N LEU A 156 9.76 -6.65 -14.14
CA LEU A 156 8.28 -6.69 -14.08
C LEU A 156 7.57 -5.91 -15.19
N VAL A 157 8.24 -4.99 -15.87
CA VAL A 157 7.65 -4.24 -16.99
C VAL A 157 7.90 -4.98 -18.30
N ILE A 158 6.90 -5.76 -18.75
CA ILE A 158 6.86 -6.30 -20.12
C ILE A 158 6.61 -5.11 -21.07
N GLY A 159 7.66 -4.38 -21.43
CA GLY A 159 7.51 -3.18 -22.26
C GLY A 159 8.77 -2.39 -22.61
N ASN A 160 9.86 -2.49 -21.85
CA ASN A 160 11.14 -1.87 -22.26
C ASN A 160 12.03 -2.86 -23.00
N ARG A 161 11.54 -3.36 -24.14
CA ARG A 161 12.47 -3.63 -25.25
C ARG A 161 12.98 -2.26 -25.68
N PHE A 162 14.12 -1.85 -25.15
CA PHE A 162 14.96 -0.89 -25.84
C PHE A 162 15.07 -1.36 -27.29
N ARG A 163 14.53 -0.55 -28.20
CA ARG A 163 14.87 -0.64 -29.61
C ARG A 163 16.38 -0.52 -29.68
N ASN A 164 17.04 -1.60 -30.07
CA ASN A 164 18.40 -1.54 -30.58
C ASN A 164 18.47 -0.44 -31.64
N LYS A 165 19.34 0.54 -31.42
CA LYS A 165 20.31 1.01 -32.40
C LYS A 165 21.58 1.40 -31.65
#